data_AF-A0A7V9MGW9-F1
#
_entry.id   AF-A0A7V9MGW9-F1
#
_cell.length_a   1.000
_cell.length_b   1.000
_cell.length_c   1.000
_cell.angle_alpha   90.00
_cell.angle_beta   90.00
_cell.angle_gamma   90.00
#
_symmetry.space_group_name_H-M   'P 1'
#
loop_
_entity.id
_entity.type
_entity.pdbx_description
1 polymer ?
#
loop_
_entity_poly.entity_id
_entity_poly.type
_entity_poly.pdbx_seq_one_letter_code
_entity_poly.pdbx_strand_id
1 'polypeptide(L)'
;AADELVRVCRPGGTIGLLSWTPEGMLGALFRTMKPFAPAPPPGAQPPPLWGSEEHLGGLFGNRVEFHTLERDLLEITAFERPRDYGEHFKTYYGPTIAARANAAREGREAEFDEALDRFCDEWDRGTPDGARFEKEYLVAVGRRR
;
A
#
# COMPACT_ATOMS: atom_id res chain seq x y z
N ALA A 1 -13.66 10.33 1.57
CA ALA A 1 -13.75 9.19 0.61
C ALA A 1 -14.86 8.21 1.00
N ALA A 2 -14.82 7.59 2.19
CA ALA A 2 -15.87 6.64 2.62
C ALA A 2 -17.29 7.24 2.57
N ASP A 3 -17.47 8.48 3.04
CA ASP A 3 -18.76 9.17 2.97
C ASP A 3 -19.28 9.32 1.55
N GLU A 4 -18.39 9.55 0.59
CA GLU A 4 -18.74 9.71 -0.80
C GLU A 4 -19.16 8.36 -1.43
N LEU A 5 -18.45 7.28 -1.10
CA LEU A 5 -18.84 5.92 -1.51
C LEU A 5 -20.24 5.55 -1.01
N VAL A 6 -20.57 5.89 0.25
CA VAL A 6 -21.91 5.67 0.81
C VAL A 6 -22.95 6.56 0.12
N ARG A 7 -22.63 7.84 -0.13
CA ARG A 7 -23.55 8.80 -0.75
C ARG A 7 -23.99 8.36 -2.15
N VAL A 8 -23.04 7.88 -2.97
CA VAL A 8 -23.29 7.52 -4.38
C VAL A 8 -23.82 6.10 -4.57
N CYS A 9 -23.51 5.17 -3.67
CA CYS A 9 -24.06 3.83 -3.72
C CYS A 9 -25.54 3.86 -3.34
N ARG A 10 -26.47 3.30 -4.12
CA ARG A 10 -27.91 3.26 -3.76
C ARG A 10 -28.15 2.50 -2.43
N PRO A 11 -29.24 2.76 -1.68
CA PRO A 11 -29.64 1.92 -0.56
C PRO A 11 -29.76 0.44 -0.98
N GLY A 12 -29.22 -0.48 -0.18
CA GLY A 12 -29.10 -1.89 -0.54
C GLY A 12 -28.09 -2.16 -1.67
N GLY A 13 -27.29 -1.19 -2.09
CA GLY A 13 -26.22 -1.40 -3.07
C GLY A 13 -24.98 -2.07 -2.46
N THR A 14 -24.07 -2.53 -3.31
CA THR A 14 -22.82 -3.17 -2.89
C THR A 14 -21.64 -2.20 -3.01
N ILE A 15 -20.77 -2.18 -2.00
CA ILE A 15 -19.47 -1.51 -2.02
C ILE A 15 -18.41 -2.60 -1.93
N GLY A 16 -17.52 -2.65 -2.92
CA GLY A 16 -16.37 -3.54 -2.95
C GLY A 16 -15.08 -2.73 -2.90
N LEU A 17 -14.16 -3.13 -2.02
CA LEU A 17 -12.85 -2.53 -1.85
C LEU A 17 -11.80 -3.62 -1.94
N LEU A 18 -10.71 -3.33 -2.65
CA LEU A 18 -9.47 -4.09 -2.56
C LEU A 18 -8.38 -3.11 -2.13
N SER A 19 -7.65 -3.43 -1.07
CA SER A 19 -6.64 -2.53 -0.51
C SER A 19 -5.46 -3.31 0.05
N TRP A 20 -4.24 -2.85 -0.21
CA TRP A 20 -3.03 -3.42 0.38
C TRP A 20 -3.09 -3.31 1.90
N THR A 21 -2.67 -4.36 2.60
CA THR A 21 -2.70 -4.38 4.07
C THR A 21 -1.58 -3.53 4.68
N PRO A 22 -1.79 -2.94 5.87
CA PRO A 22 -0.72 -2.30 6.63
C PRO A 22 0.40 -3.27 7.01
N GLU A 23 0.08 -4.54 7.26
CA GLU A 23 1.01 -5.56 7.73
C GLU A 23 1.88 -6.11 6.59
N GLY A 24 1.32 -6.20 5.38
CA GLY A 24 1.99 -6.76 4.20
C GLY A 24 3.08 -5.88 3.59
N MET A 25 3.65 -6.38 2.49
CA MET A 25 4.79 -5.78 1.80
C MET A 25 4.60 -4.29 1.48
N LEU A 26 3.43 -3.90 0.98
CA LEU A 26 3.19 -2.50 0.62
C LEU A 26 3.09 -1.61 1.85
N GLY A 27 2.53 -2.08 2.95
CA GLY A 27 2.58 -1.38 4.23
C GLY A 27 4.02 -1.20 4.73
N ALA A 28 4.87 -2.22 4.57
CA ALA A 28 6.30 -2.13 4.88
C ALA A 28 7.02 -1.11 3.97
N LEU A 29 6.75 -1.08 2.67
CA LEU A 29 7.30 -0.09 1.75
C LEU A 29 6.99 1.35 2.20
N PHE A 30 5.74 1.63 2.57
CA PHE A 30 5.37 2.95 3.09
C PHE A 30 6.09 3.30 4.39
N ARG A 31 6.32 2.34 5.30
CA ARG A 31 7.12 2.55 6.51
C ARG A 31 8.59 2.86 6.17
N THR A 32 9.18 2.15 5.21
CA THR A 32 10.55 2.38 4.73
C THR A 32 10.71 3.79 4.16
N MET A 33 9.73 4.27 3.39
CA MET A 33 9.80 5.61 2.77
C MET A 33 9.43 6.76 3.72
N LYS A 34 8.71 6.48 4.82
CA LYS A 34 8.20 7.51 5.75
C LYS A 34 9.25 8.52 6.23
N PRO A 35 10.49 8.15 6.59
CA PRO A 35 11.50 9.09 7.06
C PRO A 35 12.01 10.07 5.98
N PHE A 36 11.68 9.81 4.72
CA PHE A 36 12.12 10.57 3.55
C PHE A 36 10.98 11.31 2.86
N ALA A 37 9.73 10.95 3.17
CA ALA A 37 8.55 11.54 2.57
C ALA A 37 8.36 13.00 3.03
N PRO A 38 7.84 13.87 2.15
CA PRO A 38 7.44 15.21 2.57
C PRO A 38 6.34 15.14 3.63
N ALA A 39 6.21 16.21 4.42
CA ALA A 39 5.15 16.32 5.42
C ALA A 39 3.77 16.09 4.75
N PRO A 40 2.95 15.17 5.27
CA PRO A 40 1.65 14.91 4.68
C PRO A 40 0.71 16.11 4.89
N PRO A 41 -0.26 16.34 4.00
CA PRO A 41 -1.29 17.35 4.21
C PRO A 41 -2.03 17.12 5.54
N PRO A 42 -2.54 18.18 6.18
CA PRO A 42 -3.34 18.05 7.41
C PRO A 42 -4.50 17.06 7.23
N GLY A 43 -4.61 16.11 8.16
CA GLY A 43 -5.67 15.09 8.14
C GLY A 43 -5.43 13.91 7.19
N ALA A 44 -4.35 13.92 6.40
CA ALA A 44 -4.00 12.76 5.58
C ALA A 44 -3.59 11.57 6.46
N GLN A 45 -4.20 10.42 6.19
CA GLN A 45 -3.89 9.15 6.84
C GLN A 45 -3.12 8.25 5.87
N PRO A 46 -2.26 7.34 6.36
CA PRO A 46 -1.53 6.41 5.51
C PRO A 46 -2.49 5.58 4.62
N PRO A 47 -2.28 5.53 3.28
CA PRO A 47 -3.14 4.77 2.38
C PRO A 47 -3.34 3.29 2.75
N PRO A 48 -2.31 2.55 3.25
CA PRO A 48 -2.49 1.15 3.63
C PRO A 48 -3.55 0.91 4.72
N LEU A 49 -3.95 1.92 5.51
CA LEU A 49 -5.01 1.74 6.51
C LEU A 49 -6.35 1.29 5.90
N TRP A 50 -6.60 1.51 4.61
CA TRP A 50 -7.79 0.97 3.94
C TRP A 50 -7.80 -0.57 3.86
N GLY A 51 -6.65 -1.22 4.00
CA GLY A 51 -6.54 -2.68 4.14
C GLY A 51 -6.72 -3.19 5.57
N SER A 52 -7.11 -2.34 6.54
CA SER A 52 -7.42 -2.72 7.91
C SER A 52 -8.94 -2.83 8.13
N GLU A 53 -9.39 -4.00 8.59
CA GLU A 53 -10.79 -4.24 8.93
C GLU A 53 -11.30 -3.29 10.01
N GLU A 54 -10.47 -3.02 11.03
CA GLU A 54 -10.78 -2.06 12.10
C GLU A 54 -10.98 -0.65 11.54
N HIS A 55 -10.08 -0.21 10.66
CA HIS A 55 -10.18 1.11 10.04
C HIS A 55 -11.42 1.23 9.16
N LEU A 56 -11.75 0.20 8.37
CA LEU A 56 -12.98 0.15 7.59
C LEU A 56 -14.22 0.22 8.49
N GLY A 57 -14.20 -0.50 9.63
CA GLY A 57 -15.26 -0.43 10.63
C GLY A 57 -15.47 0.99 11.17
N GLY A 58 -14.39 1.71 11.47
CA GLY A 58 -14.45 3.11 11.88
C GLY A 58 -14.94 4.06 10.79
N LEU A 59 -14.49 3.88 9.55
CA LEU A 59 -14.87 4.73 8.41
C LEU A 59 -16.33 4.55 8.01
N PHE A 60 -16.82 3.32 7.90
CA PHE A 60 -18.17 3.05 7.41
C PHE A 60 -19.21 2.97 8.53
N GLY A 61 -18.81 2.51 9.72
CA GLY A 61 -19.70 2.29 10.85
C GLY A 61 -20.91 1.42 10.45
N ASN A 62 -22.08 1.75 10.99
CA ASN A 62 -23.31 1.00 10.73
C ASN A 62 -23.95 1.27 9.35
N ARG A 63 -23.31 2.07 8.48
CA ARG A 63 -23.85 2.47 7.17
C ARG A 63 -23.62 1.41 6.09
N VAL A 64 -22.62 0.55 6.29
CA VAL A 64 -22.28 -0.55 5.39
C VAL A 64 -22.07 -1.80 6.25
N GLU A 65 -22.73 -2.88 5.86
CA GLU A 65 -22.56 -4.19 6.48
C GLU A 65 -21.63 -5.03 5.62
N PHE A 66 -20.36 -5.12 6.04
CA PHE A 66 -19.37 -5.99 5.40
C PHE A 66 -19.69 -7.46 5.69
N HIS A 67 -19.83 -8.25 4.63
CA HIS A 67 -20.07 -9.69 4.69
C HIS A 67 -18.91 -10.50 4.09
N THR A 68 -17.94 -9.84 3.47
CA THR A 68 -16.66 -10.42 3.06
C THR A 68 -15.55 -9.52 3.58
N LEU A 69 -14.59 -10.13 4.28
CA LEU A 69 -13.34 -9.54 4.74
C LEU A 69 -12.28 -10.63 4.62
N GLU A 70 -11.63 -10.71 3.46
CA GLU A 70 -10.73 -11.80 3.11
C GLU A 70 -9.38 -11.25 2.69
N ARG A 71 -8.29 -11.89 3.15
CA ARG A 71 -6.93 -11.55 2.77
C ARG A 71 -6.38 -12.56 1.79
N ASP A 72 -5.63 -12.07 0.83
CA ASP A 72 -4.97 -12.91 -0.18
C ASP A 72 -3.68 -12.24 -0.69
N LEU A 73 -2.87 -12.98 -1.44
CA LEU A 73 -1.56 -12.57 -1.91
C LEU A 73 -1.56 -12.41 -3.43
N LEU A 74 -1.14 -11.24 -3.91
CA LEU A 74 -0.74 -11.07 -5.31
C LEU A 74 0.75 -11.42 -5.45
N GLU A 75 1.03 -12.51 -6.15
CA GLU A 75 2.40 -12.90 -6.51
C GLU A 75 2.92 -12.02 -7.66
N ILE A 76 4.17 -11.57 -7.54
CA ILE A 76 4.89 -10.78 -8.54
C ILE A 76 6.21 -11.48 -8.86
N THR A 77 6.34 -11.97 -10.08
CA THR A 77 7.52 -12.69 -10.62
C THR A 77 8.15 -11.97 -11.82
N ALA A 78 7.82 -10.68 -12.00
CA ALA A 78 8.18 -9.91 -13.19
C ALA A 78 9.61 -9.34 -13.18
N PHE A 79 10.41 -9.61 -12.14
CA PHE A 79 11.73 -9.01 -11.94
C PHE A 79 12.81 -10.08 -11.89
N GLU A 80 13.90 -9.86 -12.62
CA GLU A 80 15.04 -10.78 -12.62
C GLU A 80 15.75 -10.74 -11.26
N ARG A 81 15.99 -9.53 -10.71
CA ARG A 81 16.64 -9.33 -9.42
C ARG A 81 15.75 -8.56 -8.46
N PRO A 82 15.89 -8.76 -7.14
CA PRO A 82 15.03 -8.09 -6.15
C PRO A 82 15.04 -6.56 -6.29
N ARG A 83 16.21 -5.98 -6.51
CA ARG A 83 16.40 -4.53 -6.61
C ARG A 83 15.82 -3.93 -7.89
N ASP A 84 15.55 -4.73 -8.92
CA ASP A 84 14.86 -4.24 -10.12
C ASP A 84 13.43 -3.77 -9.78
N TYR A 85 12.82 -4.33 -8.72
CA TYR A 85 11.57 -3.82 -8.15
C TYR A 85 11.73 -2.39 -7.64
N GLY A 86 12.79 -2.12 -6.88
CA GLY A 86 13.11 -0.80 -6.35
C GLY A 86 13.35 0.22 -7.46
N GLU A 87 14.12 -0.15 -8.50
CA GLU A 87 14.34 0.70 -9.68
C GLU A 87 13.04 1.01 -10.43
N HIS A 88 12.18 0.01 -10.61
CA HIS A 88 10.86 0.21 -11.21
C HIS A 88 10.01 1.19 -10.40
N PHE A 89 10.02 1.07 -9.08
CA PHE A 89 9.26 1.96 -8.20
C PHE A 89 9.82 3.39 -8.19
N LYS A 90 11.15 3.56 -8.19
CA LYS A 90 11.80 4.86 -8.34
C LYS A 90 11.48 5.54 -9.66
N THR A 91 11.14 4.78 -10.70
CA THR A 91 10.84 5.29 -12.03
C THR A 91 9.35 5.61 -12.22
N TYR A 92 8.46 4.75 -11.72
CA TYR A 92 7.03 4.79 -12.11
C TYR A 92 6.06 5.01 -10.95
N TYR A 93 6.49 4.84 -9.69
CA TYR A 93 5.59 4.94 -8.55
C TYR A 93 5.72 6.30 -7.85
N GLY A 94 4.71 7.15 -8.03
CA GLY A 94 4.68 8.53 -7.53
C GLY A 94 5.14 8.72 -6.08
N PRO A 95 4.67 7.91 -5.10
CA PRO A 95 5.14 8.00 -3.72
C PRO A 95 6.64 7.75 -3.55
N THR A 96 7.21 6.77 -4.25
CA THR A 96 8.66 6.48 -4.20
C THR A 96 9.45 7.60 -4.87
N ILE A 97 8.98 8.11 -6.02
CA ILE A 97 9.58 9.26 -6.70
C ILE A 97 9.61 10.49 -5.77
N ALA A 98 8.49 10.81 -5.14
CA ALA A 98 8.36 11.97 -4.27
C ALA A 98 9.24 11.86 -3.01
N ALA A 99 9.26 10.69 -2.37
CA ALA A 99 10.10 10.45 -1.19
C ALA A 99 11.60 10.54 -1.54
N ARG A 100 12.02 9.95 -2.66
CA ARG A 100 13.41 10.04 -3.13
C ARG A 100 13.83 11.47 -3.47
N ALA A 101 12.96 12.21 -4.18
CA ALA A 101 13.21 13.60 -4.52
C ALA A 101 13.33 14.49 -3.29
N ASN A 102 12.51 14.27 -2.25
CA ASN A 102 12.62 14.98 -0.99
C ASN A 102 13.92 14.60 -0.25
N ALA A 103 14.27 13.31 -0.19
CA ALA A 103 15.55 12.85 0.37
C ALA A 103 16.73 13.53 -0.32
N ALA A 104 16.72 13.64 -1.66
CA ALA A 104 17.77 14.31 -2.40
C ALA A 104 17.89 15.80 -2.04
N ARG A 105 16.78 16.52 -1.86
CA ARG A 105 16.79 17.91 -1.38
C ARG A 105 17.38 18.06 0.02
N GLU A 106 17.26 17.03 0.85
CA GLU A 106 17.81 16.98 2.21
C GLU A 106 19.23 16.39 2.28
N GLY A 107 19.83 15.98 1.15
CA GLY A 107 21.15 15.34 1.12
C GLY A 107 21.16 13.88 1.59
N ARG A 108 19.98 13.23 1.63
CA ARG A 108 19.75 11.86 2.12
C ARG A 108 19.39 10.86 1.01
N GLU A 109 19.67 11.19 -0.26
CA GLU A 109 19.33 10.34 -1.40
C GLU A 109 19.95 8.94 -1.29
N ALA A 110 21.23 8.85 -0.91
CA ALA A 110 21.91 7.57 -0.74
C ALA A 110 21.32 6.74 0.41
N GLU A 111 20.88 7.38 1.50
CA GLU A 111 20.21 6.71 2.62
C GLU A 111 18.85 6.15 2.20
N PHE A 112 18.11 6.89 1.35
CA PHE A 112 16.86 6.42 0.77
C PHE A 112 17.08 5.21 -0.15
N ASP A 113 18.04 5.30 -1.06
CA ASP A 113 18.33 4.22 -2.01
C ASP A 113 18.77 2.95 -1.28
N GLU A 114 19.62 3.08 -0.26
CA GLU A 114 20.04 1.95 0.58
C GLU A 114 18.86 1.35 1.38
N ALA A 115 17.96 2.19 1.91
CA ALA A 115 16.77 1.72 2.61
C ALA A 115 15.81 0.95 1.69
N LEU A 116 15.65 1.41 0.45
CA LEU A 116 14.82 0.74 -0.55
C LEU A 116 15.45 -0.57 -1.04
N ASP A 117 16.76 -0.61 -1.22
CA ASP A 117 17.51 -1.83 -1.56
C ASP A 117 17.34 -2.89 -0.47
N ARG A 118 17.55 -2.51 0.81
CA ARG A 118 17.33 -3.41 1.95
C ARG A 118 15.89 -3.93 2.00
N PHE A 119 14.91 -3.07 1.73
CA PHE A 119 13.52 -3.47 1.66
C PHE A 119 13.29 -4.52 0.55
N CYS A 120 13.86 -4.32 -0.65
CA CYS A 120 13.73 -5.28 -1.74
C CYS A 120 14.38 -6.62 -1.39
N ASP A 121 15.57 -6.60 -0.80
CA ASP A 121 16.29 -7.80 -0.38
C ASP A 121 15.54 -8.56 0.74
N GLU A 122 14.95 -7.84 1.72
CA GLU A 122 14.19 -8.45 2.84
C GLU A 122 12.88 -9.09 2.38
N TRP A 123 12.21 -8.48 1.39
CA TRP A 123 10.88 -8.91 0.94
C TRP A 123 10.90 -9.87 -0.25
N ASP A 124 12.08 -10.14 -0.81
CA ASP A 124 12.23 -11.17 -1.83
C ASP A 124 11.96 -12.57 -1.24
N ARG A 125 11.17 -13.35 -1.97
CA ARG A 125 10.82 -14.75 -1.73
C ARG A 125 11.26 -15.62 -2.92
N GLY A 126 12.05 -15.05 -3.81
CA GLY A 126 12.55 -15.66 -5.01
C GLY A 126 13.71 -16.61 -4.76
N THR A 127 14.38 -16.95 -5.85
CA THR A 127 15.57 -17.79 -5.88
C THR A 127 16.63 -17.08 -6.73
N PRO A 128 17.86 -17.62 -6.86
CA PRO A 128 18.85 -17.04 -7.78
C PRO A 128 18.38 -16.92 -9.23
N ASP A 129 17.34 -17.67 -9.63
CA ASP A 129 16.80 -17.67 -11.00
C ASP A 129 15.74 -16.58 -11.24
N GLY A 130 15.31 -15.86 -10.20
CA GLY A 130 14.34 -14.77 -10.34
C GLY A 130 13.77 -14.29 -9.01
N ALA A 131 13.51 -12.98 -8.92
CA ALA A 131 12.89 -12.37 -7.76
C ALA A 131 11.38 -12.69 -7.71
N ARG A 132 10.86 -12.85 -6.50
CA ARG A 132 9.44 -13.08 -6.26
C ARG A 132 8.97 -12.28 -5.06
N PHE A 133 7.89 -11.54 -5.22
CA PHE A 133 7.27 -10.78 -4.15
C PHE A 133 5.82 -11.18 -3.94
N GLU A 134 5.35 -11.09 -2.70
CA GLU A 134 3.97 -11.37 -2.33
C GLU A 134 3.35 -10.10 -1.73
N LYS A 135 2.30 -9.58 -2.38
CA LYS A 135 1.61 -8.37 -1.96
C LYS A 135 0.28 -8.75 -1.34
N GLU A 136 0.20 -8.70 -0.01
CA GLU A 136 -1.03 -8.98 0.71
C GLU A 136 -2.05 -7.83 0.55
N TYR A 137 -3.28 -8.20 0.21
CA TYR A 137 -4.42 -7.30 0.13
C TYR A 137 -5.61 -7.83 0.90
N LEU A 138 -6.47 -6.92 1.35
CA LEU A 138 -7.80 -7.19 1.89
C LEU A 138 -8.84 -6.93 0.81
N VAL A 139 -9.72 -7.90 0.57
CA VAL A 139 -10.98 -7.74 -0.15
C VAL A 139 -12.09 -7.54 0.86
N ALA A 140 -12.74 -6.37 0.82
CA ALA A 140 -13.88 -6.05 1.65
C ALA A 140 -15.11 -5.81 0.79
N VAL A 141 -16.16 -6.62 0.98
CA VAL A 141 -17.45 -6.45 0.29
C VAL A 141 -18.54 -6.25 1.31
N GLY A 142 -19.30 -5.16 1.14
CA GLY A 142 -20.36 -4.80 2.04
C GLY A 142 -21.60 -4.26 1.35
N ARG A 143 -22.73 -4.34 2.03
CA ARG A 143 -24.01 -3.82 1.55
C ARG A 143 -24.32 -2.51 2.26
N ARG A 144 -24.60 -1.46 1.50
CA ARG A 144 -25.08 -0.19 2.04
C ARG A 144 -26.46 -0.41 2.65
N ARG A 145 -26.66 0.07 3.88
CA ARG A 145 -27.96 0.15 4.54
C ARG A 145 -28.81 1.31 4.01
#